data_AF-L1ICV0-F1
#
_entry.id   AF-L1ICV0-F1
#
_cell.length_a   1.000
_cell.length_b   1.000
_cell.length_c   1.000
_cell.angle_alpha   90.00
_cell.angle_beta   90.00
_cell.angle_gamma   90.00
#
_symmetry.space_group_name_H-M   'P 1'
#
loop_
_entity.id
_entity.type
_entity.pdbx_description
1 polymer ?
#
loop_
_entity_poly.entity_id
_entity_poly.type
_entity_poly.pdbx_seq_one_letter_code
_entity_poly.pdbx_strand_id
1 'polypeptide(L)'
;QRWTSQVGQDRTIVDIFGGKRGGYFIDLASNDAVALSNTLTLEQEYGWNGLCIEPNPRYLQGLLRRKCKLAVAVATAMTGEKVSFAMRDEFGGIVGNDFDNKQVRGSVMNFTSVSITKLFQDFQVPEVVDYLSLDIEGAEYHTFKDFPWHKYKFLTMTVERPKKLAPILKANGYIYVKMHGGFGDMLYVHKSL
;
A
#
# COMPACT_ATOMS: atom_id res chain seq x y z
N GLN A 1 -5.34 9.98 -21.60
CA GLN A 1 -5.28 9.34 -20.27
C GLN A 1 -3.98 8.55 -20.17
N ARG A 2 -3.16 8.86 -19.17
CA ARG A 2 -1.90 8.15 -18.93
C ARG A 2 -2.10 7.16 -17.78
N TRP A 3 -1.82 5.89 -18.04
CA TRP A 3 -1.74 4.84 -17.01
C TRP A 3 -0.30 4.74 -16.53
N THR A 4 -0.12 4.59 -15.22
CA THR A 4 1.19 4.64 -14.55
C THR A 4 1.49 3.43 -13.68
N SER A 5 0.47 2.64 -13.34
CA SER A 5 0.65 1.41 -12.55
C SER A 5 1.56 0.39 -13.24
N GLN A 6 2.18 -0.46 -12.43
CA GLN A 6 3.09 -1.49 -12.91
C GLN A 6 2.43 -2.48 -13.86
N VAL A 7 1.22 -2.96 -13.51
CA VAL A 7 0.51 -4.03 -14.22
C VAL A 7 -1.00 -3.77 -14.36
N GLY A 8 -1.41 -2.50 -14.43
CA GLY A 8 -2.78 -2.10 -14.74
C GLY A 8 -3.72 -2.00 -13.53
N GLN A 9 -3.16 -1.87 -12.32
CA GLN A 9 -3.92 -1.64 -11.09
C GLN A 9 -4.79 -0.39 -11.21
N ASP A 10 -4.21 0.76 -11.54
CA ASP A 10 -4.90 2.06 -11.66
C ASP A 10 -6.11 2.02 -12.60
N ARG A 11 -5.95 1.44 -13.80
CA ARG A 11 -7.03 1.25 -14.77
C ARG A 11 -8.16 0.41 -14.20
N THR A 12 -7.80 -0.68 -13.53
CA THR A 12 -8.81 -1.57 -12.95
C THR A 12 -9.61 -0.88 -11.86
N ILE A 13 -8.97 -0.09 -11.00
CA ILE A 13 -9.66 0.67 -9.95
C ILE A 13 -10.61 1.69 -10.58
N VAL A 14 -10.16 2.43 -11.59
CA VAL A 14 -11.00 3.36 -12.34
C VAL A 14 -12.24 2.66 -12.92
N ASP A 15 -12.05 1.50 -13.56
CA ASP A 15 -13.14 0.76 -14.20
C ASP A 15 -14.16 0.27 -13.16
N ILE A 16 -13.70 -0.24 -12.00
CA ILE A 16 -14.57 -0.68 -10.89
C ILE A 16 -15.44 0.45 -10.37
N PHE A 17 -14.89 1.65 -10.25
CA PHE A 17 -15.61 2.82 -9.75
C PHE A 17 -16.31 3.63 -10.85
N GLY A 18 -16.40 3.11 -12.09
CA GLY A 18 -17.06 3.80 -13.20
C GLY A 18 -16.49 5.19 -13.47
N GLY A 19 -15.18 5.38 -13.31
CA GLY A 19 -14.53 6.68 -13.49
C GLY A 19 -14.78 7.69 -12.38
N LYS A 20 -15.12 7.24 -11.16
CA LYS A 20 -15.28 8.11 -9.98
C LYS A 20 -14.15 9.12 -9.84
N ARG A 21 -14.50 10.37 -9.54
CA ARG A 21 -13.56 11.43 -9.16
C ARG A 21 -13.61 11.69 -7.66
N GLY A 22 -12.51 12.21 -7.11
CA GLY A 22 -12.44 12.62 -5.71
C GLY A 22 -12.51 11.48 -4.68
N GLY A 23 -12.07 10.27 -5.03
CA GLY A 23 -11.90 9.18 -4.07
C GLY A 23 -10.68 9.38 -3.16
N TYR A 24 -10.46 8.41 -2.27
CA TYR A 24 -9.31 8.38 -1.37
C TYR A 24 -8.51 7.09 -1.55
N PHE A 25 -7.20 7.20 -1.78
CA PHE A 25 -6.30 6.05 -1.86
C PHE A 25 -5.28 6.03 -0.70
N ILE A 26 -4.73 4.84 -0.44
CA ILE A 26 -3.52 4.65 0.35
C ILE A 26 -2.54 3.85 -0.48
N ASP A 27 -1.28 4.27 -0.49
CA ASP A 27 -0.20 3.64 -1.24
C ASP A 27 0.93 3.27 -0.28
N LEU A 28 0.99 2.00 0.12
CA LEU A 28 1.96 1.50 1.10
C LEU A 28 3.17 0.93 0.35
N ALA A 29 4.36 1.50 0.59
CA ALA A 29 5.54 1.46 -0.28
C ALA A 29 5.26 2.11 -1.65
N SER A 30 4.98 3.41 -1.60
CA SER A 30 4.67 4.18 -2.82
C SER A 30 5.81 4.21 -3.84
N ASN A 31 7.05 3.89 -3.43
CA ASN A 31 8.23 3.85 -4.27
C ASN A 31 8.36 5.14 -5.13
N ASP A 32 8.67 5.03 -6.42
CA ASP A 32 8.82 6.18 -7.30
C ASP A 32 7.49 6.95 -7.47
N ALA A 33 7.57 8.27 -7.45
CA ALA A 33 6.39 9.13 -7.53
C ALA A 33 5.63 9.03 -8.86
N VAL A 34 6.26 8.52 -9.92
CA VAL A 34 5.67 8.44 -11.26
C VAL A 34 5.79 7.05 -11.86
N ALA A 35 6.98 6.47 -11.85
CA ALA A 35 7.22 5.17 -12.46
C ALA A 35 6.53 4.08 -11.64
N LEU A 36 5.72 3.25 -12.32
CA LEU A 36 5.02 2.12 -11.71
C LEU A 36 4.03 2.50 -10.59
N SER A 37 3.69 3.78 -10.45
CA SER A 37 2.81 4.24 -9.37
C SER A 37 1.38 3.75 -9.59
N ASN A 38 0.87 2.97 -8.64
CA ASN A 38 -0.50 2.47 -8.66
C ASN A 38 -1.57 3.56 -8.44
N THR A 39 -1.15 4.77 -8.06
CA THR A 39 -2.05 5.81 -7.56
C THR A 39 -1.91 7.16 -8.25
N LEU A 40 -0.85 7.40 -9.05
CA LEU A 40 -0.64 8.70 -9.69
C LEU A 40 -1.79 9.05 -10.65
N THR A 41 -2.23 8.10 -11.47
CA THR A 41 -3.36 8.34 -12.39
C THR A 41 -4.66 8.65 -11.64
N LEU A 42 -4.92 7.99 -10.50
CA LEU A 42 -6.08 8.28 -9.65
C LEU A 42 -6.01 9.72 -9.11
N GLU A 43 -4.82 10.14 -8.68
CA GLU A 43 -4.57 11.48 -8.16
C GLU A 43 -4.73 12.57 -9.24
N GLN A 44 -4.01 12.45 -10.36
CA GLN A 44 -3.89 13.51 -11.36
C GLN A 44 -5.11 13.57 -12.30
N GLU A 45 -5.57 12.44 -12.79
CA GLU A 45 -6.62 12.39 -13.82
C GLU A 45 -8.02 12.35 -13.18
N TYR A 46 -8.15 11.70 -12.03
CA TYR A 46 -9.44 11.55 -11.32
C TYR A 46 -9.56 12.45 -10.09
N GLY A 47 -8.52 13.21 -9.74
CA GLY A 47 -8.57 14.17 -8.64
C GLY A 47 -8.70 13.53 -7.27
N TRP A 48 -8.33 12.25 -7.13
CA TRP A 48 -8.35 11.57 -5.83
C TRP A 48 -7.35 12.22 -4.88
N ASN A 49 -7.63 12.12 -3.59
CA ASN A 49 -6.67 12.44 -2.53
C ASN A 49 -6.11 11.13 -1.98
N GLY A 50 -5.03 11.19 -1.21
CA GLY A 50 -4.51 9.97 -0.61
C GLY A 50 -3.35 10.17 0.33
N LEU A 51 -2.90 9.04 0.87
CA LEU A 51 -1.73 8.92 1.72
C LEU A 51 -0.71 7.97 1.07
N CYS A 52 0.45 8.51 0.74
CA CYS A 52 1.63 7.78 0.30
C CYS A 52 2.51 7.48 1.53
N ILE A 53 2.95 6.24 1.70
CA ILE A 53 3.82 5.82 2.83
C ILE A 53 5.07 5.20 2.24
N GLU A 54 6.23 5.83 2.48
CA GLU A 54 7.50 5.43 1.89
C GLU A 54 8.68 5.79 2.82
N PRO A 55 9.42 4.81 3.36
CA PRO A 55 10.58 5.06 4.21
C PRO A 55 11.87 5.39 3.43
N ASN A 56 11.98 5.02 2.15
CA ASN A 56 13.24 5.12 1.39
C ASN A 56 13.54 6.56 0.96
N PRO A 57 14.64 7.18 1.44
CA PRO A 57 14.98 8.57 1.13
C PRO A 57 15.11 8.88 -0.37
N ARG A 58 15.44 7.88 -1.19
CA ARG A 58 15.57 8.00 -2.65
C ARG A 58 14.31 8.55 -3.30
N TYR A 59 13.13 8.15 -2.81
CA TYR A 59 11.85 8.47 -3.43
C TYR A 59 11.19 9.75 -2.89
N LEU A 60 11.64 10.23 -1.73
CA LEU A 60 10.97 11.32 -1.01
C LEU A 60 10.90 12.61 -1.82
N GLN A 61 11.96 12.98 -2.55
CA GLN A 61 11.95 14.21 -3.35
C GLN A 61 10.88 14.20 -4.45
N GLY A 62 10.63 13.04 -5.06
CA GLY A 62 9.56 12.87 -6.03
C GLY A 62 8.19 12.92 -5.36
N LEU A 63 8.02 12.17 -4.27
CA LEU A 63 6.75 12.06 -3.55
C LEU A 63 6.31 13.40 -2.93
N LEU A 64 7.25 14.25 -2.49
CA LEU A 64 6.96 15.61 -2.02
C LEU A 64 6.37 16.54 -3.10
N ARG A 65 6.47 16.17 -4.39
CA ARG A 65 5.85 16.90 -5.50
C ARG A 65 4.45 16.38 -5.85
N ARG A 66 4.03 15.27 -5.24
CA ARG A 66 2.66 14.75 -5.39
C ARG A 66 1.69 15.50 -4.50
N LYS A 67 0.40 15.38 -4.80
CA LYS A 67 -0.68 15.99 -4.01
C LYS A 67 -0.99 15.17 -2.76
N CYS A 68 -0.72 13.86 -2.76
CA CYS A 68 -0.93 12.98 -1.63
C CYS A 68 -0.17 13.47 -0.40
N LYS A 69 -0.73 13.23 0.77
CA LYS A 69 0.04 13.36 2.00
C LYS A 69 1.14 12.30 1.97
N LEU A 70 2.32 12.63 2.51
CA LEU A 70 3.45 11.71 2.59
C LEU A 70 3.77 11.38 4.05
N ALA A 71 3.77 10.10 4.39
CA ALA A 71 4.33 9.60 5.64
C ALA A 71 5.67 8.90 5.38
N VAL A 72 6.74 9.38 6.02
CA VAL A 72 8.06 8.74 5.94
C VAL A 72 8.18 7.75 7.10
N ALA A 73 7.71 6.53 6.90
CA ALA A 73 7.65 5.52 7.94
C ALA A 73 7.70 4.10 7.39
N VAL A 74 8.22 3.17 8.20
CA VAL A 74 7.98 1.74 8.02
C VAL A 74 6.71 1.38 8.79
N ALA A 75 5.65 1.04 8.06
CA ALA A 75 4.37 0.64 8.65
C ALA A 75 4.40 -0.82 9.09
N THR A 76 3.97 -1.09 10.32
CA THR A 76 3.83 -2.46 10.89
C THR A 76 2.55 -2.53 11.73
N ALA A 77 2.33 -3.62 12.47
CA ALA A 77 1.21 -3.72 13.41
C ALA A 77 1.43 -2.89 14.69
N MET A 78 2.67 -2.63 15.10
CA MET A 78 2.99 -1.95 16.36
C MET A 78 3.90 -0.74 16.15
N THR A 79 3.83 0.23 17.05
CA THR A 79 4.76 1.36 17.06
C THR A 79 5.94 1.02 17.95
N GLY A 80 7.16 1.36 17.51
CA GLY A 80 8.36 1.24 18.33
C GLY A 80 9.23 0.02 18.02
N GLU A 81 8.86 -0.84 17.06
CA GLU A 81 9.69 -1.98 16.71
C GLU A 81 10.93 -1.51 15.95
N LYS A 82 12.10 -2.02 16.33
CA LYS A 82 13.33 -1.76 15.58
C LYS A 82 13.37 -2.73 14.39
N VAL A 83 13.34 -2.18 13.19
CA VAL A 83 13.34 -2.97 11.94
C VAL A 83 14.51 -2.56 11.07
N SER A 84 15.16 -3.55 10.46
CA SER A 84 16.13 -3.34 9.40
C SER A 84 15.40 -3.36 8.06
N PHE A 85 15.60 -2.36 7.22
CA PHE A 85 14.97 -2.21 5.92
C PHE A 85 16.03 -2.23 4.82
N ALA A 86 15.90 -3.15 3.86
CA ALA A 86 16.80 -3.26 2.72
C ALA A 86 16.48 -2.19 1.68
N MET A 87 17.47 -1.39 1.31
CA MET A 87 17.36 -0.28 0.37
C MET A 87 17.62 -0.78 -1.06
N ARG A 88 16.66 -1.52 -1.62
CA ARG A 88 16.81 -2.25 -2.90
C ARG A 88 15.89 -1.73 -4.00
N ASP A 89 15.80 -0.41 -4.11
CA ASP A 89 14.90 0.27 -5.03
C ASP A 89 13.47 -0.31 -4.93
N GLU A 90 12.85 -0.72 -6.05
CA GLU A 90 11.49 -1.27 -6.06
C GLU A 90 11.33 -2.57 -5.25
N PHE A 91 12.42 -3.27 -4.93
CA PHE A 91 12.44 -4.50 -4.11
C PHE A 91 12.77 -4.24 -2.62
N GLY A 92 12.72 -2.98 -2.20
CA GLY A 92 13.05 -2.56 -0.85
C GLY A 92 11.98 -2.97 0.17
N GLY A 93 12.41 -3.49 1.32
CA GLY A 93 11.45 -3.99 2.32
C GLY A 93 12.12 -4.37 3.65
N ILE A 94 11.29 -4.76 4.62
CA ILE A 94 11.78 -5.22 5.93
C ILE A 94 12.59 -6.51 5.76
N VAL A 95 13.75 -6.58 6.43
CA VAL A 95 14.62 -7.75 6.42
C VAL A 95 14.15 -8.75 7.48
N GLY A 96 13.93 -10.01 7.07
CA GLY A 96 13.54 -11.08 7.98
C GLY A 96 13.08 -12.35 7.27
N ASN A 97 13.10 -13.48 7.98
CA ASN A 97 12.79 -14.80 7.42
C ASN A 97 11.34 -14.94 6.91
N ASP A 98 10.42 -14.11 7.39
CA ASP A 98 9.02 -14.10 6.97
C ASP A 98 8.76 -13.18 5.75
N PHE A 99 9.69 -12.30 5.38
CA PHE A 99 9.54 -11.28 4.32
C PHE A 99 10.34 -11.65 3.07
N ASP A 100 10.15 -10.97 1.95
CA ASP A 100 10.85 -11.30 0.71
C ASP A 100 12.36 -11.01 0.80
N ASN A 101 12.72 -10.00 1.61
CA ASN A 101 14.10 -9.70 1.97
C ASN A 101 14.60 -10.59 3.13
N LYS A 102 14.88 -11.87 2.85
CA LYS A 102 15.30 -12.88 3.86
C LYS A 102 16.61 -12.55 4.59
N GLN A 103 17.54 -11.91 3.91
CA GLN A 103 18.87 -11.59 4.43
C GLN A 103 19.27 -10.19 3.98
N VAL A 104 20.17 -9.57 4.73
CA VAL A 104 20.78 -8.29 4.36
C VAL A 104 21.53 -8.45 3.05
N ARG A 105 21.08 -7.74 2.01
CA ARG A 105 21.77 -7.62 0.72
C ARG A 105 21.80 -6.15 0.32
N GLY A 106 23.00 -5.62 0.11
CA GLY A 106 23.18 -4.20 -0.21
C GLY A 106 23.04 -3.29 1.01
N SER A 107 22.59 -2.06 0.77
CA SER A 107 22.42 -1.06 1.82
C SER A 107 21.19 -1.37 2.69
N VAL A 108 21.33 -1.17 3.99
CA VAL A 108 20.25 -1.35 4.97
C VAL A 108 20.17 -0.11 5.84
N MET A 109 18.95 0.32 6.13
CA MET A 109 18.66 1.37 7.10
C MET A 109 17.82 0.80 8.24
N ASN A 110 18.09 1.26 9.46
CA ASN A 110 17.30 0.87 10.62
C ASN A 110 16.25 1.94 10.90
N PHE A 111 15.02 1.49 11.13
CA PHE A 111 13.88 2.34 11.45
C PHE A 111 13.25 1.91 12.76
N THR A 112 12.60 2.87 13.42
CA THR A 112 11.59 2.59 14.43
C THR A 112 10.24 2.58 13.71
N SER A 113 9.54 1.44 13.74
CA SER A 113 8.27 1.29 13.06
C SER A 113 7.16 2.15 13.67
N VAL A 114 6.14 2.45 12.87
CA VAL A 114 4.90 3.05 13.31
C VAL A 114 3.76 2.11 12.97
N SER A 115 2.79 1.93 13.87
CA SER A 115 1.63 1.11 13.53
C SER A 115 0.82 1.76 12.42
N ILE A 116 0.31 0.95 11.48
CA ILE A 116 -0.51 1.46 10.38
C ILE A 116 -1.75 2.23 10.89
N THR A 117 -2.34 1.77 12.00
CA THR A 117 -3.46 2.46 12.64
C THR A 117 -3.07 3.83 13.19
N LYS A 118 -1.88 3.97 13.77
CA LYS A 118 -1.38 5.27 14.23
C LYS A 118 -1.15 6.21 13.05
N LEU A 119 -0.56 5.73 11.97
CA LEU A 119 -0.40 6.52 10.74
C LEU A 119 -1.77 7.00 10.22
N PHE A 120 -2.79 6.14 10.23
CA PHE A 120 -4.13 6.53 9.77
C PHE A 120 -4.76 7.61 10.65
N GLN A 121 -4.53 7.56 11.96
CA GLN A 121 -4.98 8.58 12.91
C GLN A 121 -4.23 9.90 12.71
N ASP A 122 -2.89 9.86 12.68
CA ASP A 122 -2.03 11.04 12.55
C ASP A 122 -2.29 11.80 11.23
N PHE A 123 -2.59 11.07 10.16
CA PHE A 123 -2.86 11.65 8.84
C PHE A 123 -4.36 11.88 8.56
N GLN A 124 -5.23 11.56 9.52
CA GLN A 124 -6.69 11.69 9.41
C GLN A 124 -7.25 10.97 8.17
N VAL A 125 -6.81 9.73 7.97
CA VAL A 125 -7.32 8.85 6.92
C VAL A 125 -8.81 8.58 7.18
N PRO A 126 -9.68 8.65 6.16
CA PRO A 126 -11.10 8.38 6.33
C PRO A 126 -11.33 6.91 6.72
N GLU A 127 -12.41 6.65 7.45
CA GLU A 127 -12.78 5.29 7.87
C GLU A 127 -13.19 4.41 6.70
N VAL A 128 -13.65 5.00 5.59
CA VAL A 128 -13.89 4.31 4.32
C VAL A 128 -12.94 4.87 3.26
N VAL A 129 -12.08 4.00 2.74
CA VAL A 129 -11.06 4.30 1.74
C VAL A 129 -11.42 3.57 0.45
N ASP A 130 -11.34 4.24 -0.69
CA ASP A 130 -11.72 3.64 -1.97
C ASP A 130 -10.72 2.57 -2.42
N TYR A 131 -9.42 2.85 -2.28
CA TYR A 131 -8.36 1.97 -2.74
C TYR A 131 -7.17 1.88 -1.78
N LEU A 132 -6.72 0.66 -1.49
CA LEU A 132 -5.41 0.39 -0.88
C LEU A 132 -4.51 -0.34 -1.88
N SER A 133 -3.40 0.28 -2.24
CA SER A 133 -2.24 -0.37 -2.88
C SER A 133 -1.34 -0.90 -1.77
N LEU A 134 -1.23 -2.22 -1.63
CA LEU A 134 -0.50 -2.91 -0.57
C LEU A 134 0.52 -3.88 -1.18
N ASP A 135 1.73 -3.36 -1.36
CA ASP A 135 2.89 -4.09 -1.85
C ASP A 135 4.06 -3.72 -0.94
N ILE A 136 4.31 -4.53 0.09
CA ILE A 136 5.37 -4.25 1.08
C ILE A 136 6.31 -5.44 1.22
N GLU A 137 6.58 -6.12 0.11
CA GLU A 137 7.60 -7.15 -0.03
C GLU A 137 7.47 -8.27 1.04
N GLY A 138 6.23 -8.72 1.28
CA GLY A 138 5.91 -9.82 2.19
C GLY A 138 5.52 -9.42 3.62
N ALA A 139 5.56 -8.14 3.97
CA ALA A 139 5.17 -7.66 5.29
C ALA A 139 3.65 -7.46 5.50
N GLU A 140 2.81 -7.73 4.49
CA GLU A 140 1.37 -7.43 4.44
C GLU A 140 0.62 -8.02 5.64
N TYR A 141 0.85 -9.31 5.91
CA TYR A 141 0.25 -9.97 7.07
C TYR A 141 0.75 -9.36 8.39
N HIS A 142 2.05 -9.09 8.50
CA HIS A 142 2.62 -8.53 9.73
C HIS A 142 2.10 -7.12 10.03
N THR A 143 1.80 -6.34 8.99
CA THR A 143 1.25 -4.99 9.13
C THR A 143 -0.25 -5.00 9.45
N PHE A 144 -1.02 -5.95 8.88
CA PHE A 144 -2.49 -5.94 8.97
C PHE A 144 -3.11 -7.02 9.88
N LYS A 145 -2.32 -7.90 10.51
CA LYS A 145 -2.81 -8.99 11.38
C LYS A 145 -3.76 -8.53 12.49
N ASP A 146 -3.49 -7.36 13.08
CA ASP A 146 -4.25 -6.78 14.20
C ASP A 146 -5.00 -5.51 13.78
N PHE A 147 -5.22 -5.32 12.47
CA PHE A 147 -5.86 -4.12 11.95
C PHE A 147 -7.32 -4.00 12.43
N PRO A 148 -7.79 -2.81 12.83
CA PRO A 148 -9.15 -2.62 13.34
C PRO A 148 -10.18 -2.57 12.19
N TRP A 149 -10.46 -3.73 11.58
CA TRP A 149 -11.41 -3.90 10.47
C TRP A 149 -12.85 -3.44 10.76
N HIS A 150 -13.21 -3.29 12.04
CA HIS A 150 -14.49 -2.73 12.47
C HIS A 150 -14.56 -1.21 12.33
N LYS A 151 -13.41 -0.53 12.28
CA LYS A 151 -13.28 0.92 12.19
C LYS A 151 -12.93 1.39 10.79
N TYR A 152 -11.93 0.76 10.17
CA TYR A 152 -11.48 1.11 8.82
C TYR A 152 -11.88 0.05 7.81
N LYS A 153 -12.31 0.50 6.64
CA LYS A 153 -12.72 -0.34 5.51
C LYS A 153 -12.10 0.20 4.22
N PHE A 154 -11.60 -0.72 3.41
CA PHE A 154 -11.20 -0.46 2.04
C PHE A 154 -12.29 -1.00 1.12
N LEU A 155 -12.72 -0.23 0.12
CA LEU A 155 -13.67 -0.72 -0.87
C LEU A 155 -12.98 -1.65 -1.87
N THR A 156 -11.73 -1.34 -2.22
CA THR A 156 -10.85 -2.17 -3.05
C THR A 156 -9.44 -2.22 -2.47
N MET A 157 -8.75 -3.34 -2.65
CA MET A 157 -7.37 -3.53 -2.22
C MET A 157 -6.61 -4.34 -3.27
N THR A 158 -5.41 -3.91 -3.65
CA THR A 158 -4.45 -4.79 -4.34
C THR A 158 -3.41 -5.22 -3.31
N VAL A 159 -3.20 -6.53 -3.16
CA VAL A 159 -2.29 -7.11 -2.15
C VAL A 159 -1.28 -8.04 -2.83
N GLU A 160 0.01 -7.77 -2.70
CA GLU A 160 1.08 -8.46 -3.44
C GLU A 160 1.41 -9.87 -2.87
N ARG A 161 1.42 -10.05 -1.54
CA ARG A 161 1.64 -11.35 -0.88
C ARG A 161 0.50 -11.74 0.07
N PRO A 162 -0.71 -12.00 -0.43
CA PRO A 162 -1.89 -12.14 0.43
C PRO A 162 -1.96 -13.49 1.17
N LYS A 163 -1.05 -14.45 0.97
CA LYS A 163 -1.23 -15.85 1.43
C LYS A 163 -1.66 -15.97 2.91
N LYS A 164 -0.99 -15.27 3.83
CA LYS A 164 -1.33 -15.27 5.27
C LYS A 164 -2.46 -14.28 5.60
N LEU A 165 -2.64 -13.23 4.80
CA LEU A 165 -3.64 -12.16 5.03
C LEU A 165 -5.03 -12.51 4.47
N ALA A 166 -5.13 -13.30 3.41
CA ALA A 166 -6.35 -13.62 2.68
C ALA A 166 -7.46 -14.24 3.56
N PRO A 167 -7.17 -15.15 4.53
CA PRO A 167 -8.20 -15.62 5.45
C PRO A 167 -8.81 -14.51 6.30
N ILE A 168 -8.01 -13.53 6.73
CA ILE A 168 -8.46 -12.35 7.49
C ILE A 168 -9.32 -11.45 6.60
N LEU A 169 -8.87 -11.20 5.35
CA LEU A 169 -9.66 -10.42 4.39
C LEU A 169 -11.02 -11.07 4.12
N LYS A 170 -11.05 -12.39 3.88
CA LYS A 170 -12.30 -13.13 3.67
C LYS A 170 -13.25 -13.04 4.87
N ALA A 171 -12.73 -13.20 6.08
CA ALA A 171 -13.51 -13.06 7.31
C ALA A 171 -14.11 -11.64 7.47
N ASN A 172 -13.44 -10.62 6.93
CA ASN A 172 -13.88 -9.23 6.94
C ASN A 172 -14.63 -8.80 5.67
N GLY A 173 -15.13 -9.74 4.87
CA GLY A 173 -16.04 -9.46 3.75
C GLY A 173 -15.38 -9.07 2.43
N TYR A 174 -14.08 -9.29 2.29
CA TYR A 174 -13.37 -9.08 1.03
C TYR A 174 -13.39 -10.33 0.15
N ILE A 175 -13.62 -10.11 -1.14
CA ILE A 175 -13.74 -11.14 -2.17
C ILE A 175 -12.57 -10.97 -3.14
N TYR A 176 -11.83 -12.05 -3.39
CA TYR A 176 -10.82 -12.07 -4.46
C TYR A 176 -11.49 -11.94 -5.83
N VAL A 177 -11.00 -11.03 -6.66
CA VAL A 177 -11.56 -10.76 -7.99
C VAL A 177 -10.64 -11.27 -9.10
N LYS A 178 -9.36 -10.88 -9.08
CA LYS A 178 -8.38 -11.28 -10.08
C LYS A 178 -6.95 -11.04 -9.59
N MET A 179 -6.00 -11.62 -10.32
CA MET A 179 -4.58 -11.27 -10.22
C MET A 179 -4.25 -10.22 -11.29
N HIS A 180 -3.48 -9.20 -10.92
CA HIS A 180 -2.85 -8.27 -11.85
C HIS A 180 -1.47 -8.79 -12.23
N GLY A 181 -1.18 -8.87 -13.54
CA GLY A 181 0.12 -9.34 -14.02
C GLY A 181 0.48 -10.75 -13.53
N GLY A 182 1.77 -10.97 -13.23
CA GLY A 182 2.32 -12.25 -12.77
C GLY A 182 3.23 -12.13 -11.54
N PHE A 183 3.15 -11.02 -10.80
CA PHE A 183 4.04 -10.73 -9.66
C PHE A 183 3.43 -11.08 -8.31
N GLY A 184 2.12 -11.35 -8.24
CA GLY A 184 1.44 -11.70 -6.98
C GLY A 184 0.37 -10.70 -6.57
N ASP A 185 0.28 -9.54 -7.21
CA ASP A 185 -0.79 -8.55 -7.03
C ASP A 185 -2.18 -9.16 -7.18
N MET A 186 -2.87 -9.36 -6.07
CA MET A 186 -4.23 -9.87 -6.04
C MET A 186 -5.20 -8.77 -5.65
N LEU A 187 -6.18 -8.53 -6.52
CA LEU A 187 -7.27 -7.60 -6.27
C LEU A 187 -8.35 -8.24 -5.40
N TYR A 188 -8.72 -7.53 -4.34
CA TYR A 188 -9.84 -7.81 -3.47
C TYR A 188 -10.84 -6.65 -3.51
N VAL A 189 -12.11 -6.98 -3.46
CA VAL A 189 -13.22 -6.02 -3.36
C VAL A 189 -14.06 -6.34 -2.14
N HIS A 190 -14.42 -5.33 -1.35
CA HIS A 190 -15.30 -5.53 -0.22
C HIS A 190 -16.74 -5.74 -0.72
N LYS A 191 -17.47 -6.70 -0.14
CA LYS A 191 -18.85 -7.07 -0.51
C LYS A 191 -19.93 -5.96 -0.42
N SER A 192 -19.55 -4.77 0.04
CA SER A 192 -20.45 -3.61 0.14
C SER A 192 -20.23 -2.58 -0.97
N LEU A 193 -19.28 -2.84 -1.87
CA LEU A 193 -19.15 -2.12 -3.13
C LEU A 193 -20.18 -2.69 -4.12
#